data_AF-A0A1M6DLZ7-F1
#
_entry.id   AF-A0A1M6DLZ7-F1
#
_cell.length_a   1.000
_cell.length_b   1.000
_cell.length_c   1.000
_cell.angle_alpha   90.00
_cell.angle_beta   90.00
_cell.angle_gamma   90.00
#
_symmetry.space_group_name_H-M   'P 1'
#
loop_
_entity.id
_entity.type
_entity.pdbx_description
1 polymer ?
#
loop_
_entity_poly.entity_id
_entity_poly.type
_entity_poly.pdbx_seq_one_letter_code
_entity_poly.pdbx_strand_id
1 'polypeptide(L)'
;MITTLAADANKFTMLTEQFGVHGPWLIAQVINFIIVIIVLKKFAFGPIIEILEKRKNRIAEGEEKLKRIETQLAESEERTAAALEKANADAKRLIDEAKESAANLTEQKSQEAIASAQAILAKAEDAAKAERAQMVNELKADFGKLVAATTASVTGKVLTEEDKKRINDEAVASVQG
;
A
#
# COMPACT_ATOMS: atom_id res chain seq x y z
N MET A 1 6.77 -90.71 -65.08
CA MET A 1 6.67 -89.62 -64.09
C MET A 1 5.18 -89.33 -63.76
N ILE A 2 4.36 -90.35 -63.44
CA ILE A 2 2.91 -90.19 -63.14
C ILE A 2 2.47 -91.02 -61.90
N THR A 3 3.33 -91.91 -61.38
CA THR A 3 2.98 -92.84 -60.28
C THR A 3 3.10 -92.25 -58.87
N THR A 4 3.52 -90.98 -58.71
CA THR A 4 3.68 -90.36 -57.38
C THR A 4 2.45 -89.56 -56.94
N LEU A 5 1.58 -89.11 -57.85
CA LEU A 5 0.37 -88.34 -57.50
C LEU A 5 -0.73 -89.22 -56.86
N ALA A 6 -0.82 -90.50 -57.22
CA ALA A 6 -1.86 -91.39 -56.72
C ALA A 6 -1.65 -91.83 -55.26
N ALA A 7 -0.40 -91.81 -54.78
CA ALA A 7 -0.06 -92.24 -53.42
C ALA A 7 -0.42 -91.19 -52.35
N ASP A 8 -0.33 -89.90 -52.67
CA ASP A 8 -0.75 -88.83 -51.76
C ASP A 8 -2.27 -88.71 -51.66
N ALA A 9 -2.99 -88.90 -52.77
CA ALA A 9 -4.44 -88.98 -52.77
C ALA A 9 -4.95 -90.13 -51.90
N ASN A 10 -4.32 -91.31 -52.00
CA ASN A 10 -4.75 -92.52 -51.28
C ASN A 10 -4.45 -92.47 -49.77
N LYS A 11 -3.33 -91.84 -49.37
CA LYS A 11 -3.02 -91.57 -47.95
C LYS A 11 -3.97 -90.55 -47.35
N PHE A 12 -4.37 -89.54 -48.12
CA PHE A 12 -5.37 -88.56 -47.69
C PHE A 12 -6.73 -89.22 -47.45
N THR A 13 -7.17 -90.15 -48.33
CA THR A 13 -8.42 -90.91 -48.13
C THR A 13 -8.39 -91.87 -46.95
N MET A 14 -7.28 -92.60 -46.74
CA MET A 14 -7.11 -93.48 -45.56
C MET A 14 -7.05 -92.68 -44.25
N LEU A 15 -6.43 -91.50 -44.27
CA LEU A 15 -6.45 -90.59 -43.13
C LEU A 15 -7.85 -90.04 -42.86
N THR A 16 -8.66 -89.74 -43.88
CA THR A 16 -10.03 -89.23 -43.68
C THR A 16 -11.01 -90.28 -43.16
N GLU A 17 -10.89 -91.55 -43.55
CA GLU A 17 -11.78 -92.64 -43.06
C GLU A 17 -11.39 -93.14 -41.67
N GLN A 18 -10.08 -93.27 -41.37
CA GLN A 18 -9.62 -93.78 -40.07
C GLN A 18 -9.66 -92.72 -38.96
N PHE A 19 -9.62 -91.41 -39.30
CA PHE A 19 -9.80 -90.31 -38.35
C PHE A 19 -11.24 -89.79 -38.24
N GLY A 20 -12.23 -90.42 -38.88
CA GLY A 20 -13.62 -89.99 -38.78
C GLY A 20 -13.78 -88.49 -39.07
N VAL A 21 -13.08 -88.00 -40.10
CA VAL A 21 -13.10 -86.57 -40.43
C VAL A 21 -14.41 -86.26 -41.13
N HIS A 22 -15.46 -86.02 -40.35
CA HIS A 22 -16.63 -85.32 -40.82
C HIS A 22 -16.18 -83.92 -41.27
N GLY A 23 -15.88 -83.74 -42.56
CA GLY A 23 -15.56 -82.43 -43.16
C GLY A 23 -16.49 -81.30 -42.71
N PRO A 24 -17.82 -81.52 -42.58
CA PRO A 24 -18.73 -80.54 -42.00
C PRO A 24 -18.39 -80.12 -40.56
N TRP A 25 -17.88 -81.04 -39.74
CA TRP A 25 -17.53 -80.79 -38.35
C TRP A 25 -16.23 -79.98 -38.21
N LEU A 26 -15.22 -80.25 -39.05
CA LEU A 26 -14.02 -79.39 -39.10
C LEU A 26 -14.35 -77.98 -39.59
N ILE A 27 -15.21 -77.85 -40.61
CA ILE A 27 -15.66 -76.53 -41.09
C ILE A 27 -16.44 -75.80 -40.00
N ALA A 28 -17.34 -76.49 -39.29
CA ALA A 28 -18.06 -75.91 -38.15
C ALA A 28 -17.11 -75.48 -37.01
N GLN A 29 -16.05 -76.25 -36.73
CA GLN A 29 -15.04 -75.91 -35.73
C GLN A 29 -14.22 -74.68 -36.14
N VAL A 30 -13.84 -74.58 -37.41
CA VAL A 30 -13.13 -73.40 -37.95
C VAL A 30 -14.03 -72.17 -37.90
N ILE A 31 -15.30 -72.29 -38.27
CA ILE A 31 -16.27 -71.19 -38.18
C ILE A 31 -16.45 -70.75 -36.71
N ASN A 32 -16.56 -71.69 -35.77
CA ASN A 32 -16.63 -71.37 -34.34
C ASN A 32 -15.37 -70.61 -33.87
N PHE A 33 -14.18 -71.11 -34.24
CA PHE A 33 -12.92 -70.44 -33.92
C PHE A 33 -12.83 -69.02 -34.49
N ILE A 34 -13.30 -68.80 -35.73
CA ILE A 34 -13.36 -67.47 -36.35
C ILE A 34 -14.35 -66.57 -35.61
N ILE A 35 -15.52 -67.07 -35.22
CA ILE A 35 -16.50 -66.31 -34.43
C ILE A 35 -15.88 -65.87 -33.09
N VAL A 36 -15.19 -66.77 -32.40
CA VAL A 36 -14.51 -66.46 -31.13
C VAL A 36 -13.40 -65.41 -31.33
N ILE A 37 -12.62 -65.50 -32.41
CA ILE A 37 -11.61 -64.47 -32.74
C ILE A 37 -12.25 -63.10 -32.99
N ILE A 38 -13.36 -63.04 -33.72
CA ILE A 38 -14.06 -61.78 -33.99
C ILE A 38 -14.59 -61.17 -32.69
N VAL A 39 -15.17 -62.01 -31.82
CA VAL A 39 -15.66 -61.58 -30.50
C VAL A 39 -14.50 -61.09 -29.64
N LEU A 40 -13.38 -61.82 -29.55
CA LEU A 40 -12.19 -61.40 -28.79
C LEU A 40 -11.56 -60.12 -29.33
N LYS A 41 -11.45 -59.97 -30.66
CA LYS A 41 -10.90 -58.76 -31.29
C LYS A 41 -11.75 -57.53 -30.94
N LYS A 42 -13.07 -57.67 -30.91
CA LYS A 42 -13.99 -56.56 -30.62
C LYS A 42 -14.14 -56.29 -29.12
N PHE A 43 -14.18 -57.33 -28.28
CA PHE A 43 -14.46 -57.20 -26.84
C PHE A 43 -13.23 -57.15 -25.94
N ALA A 44 -12.12 -57.83 -26.26
CA ALA A 44 -10.97 -57.91 -25.37
C ALA A 44 -9.83 -56.95 -25.76
N PHE A 45 -9.50 -56.86 -27.05
CA PHE A 45 -8.37 -56.02 -27.49
C PHE A 45 -8.64 -54.52 -27.29
N GLY A 46 -9.88 -54.05 -27.54
CA GLY A 46 -10.27 -52.66 -27.30
C GLY A 46 -9.99 -52.18 -25.87
N PRO A 47 -10.61 -52.78 -24.84
CA PRO A 47 -10.41 -52.33 -23.46
C PRO A 47 -8.98 -52.53 -22.95
N ILE A 48 -8.25 -53.56 -23.42
CA ILE A 48 -6.84 -53.76 -23.04
C ILE A 48 -5.96 -52.63 -23.56
N ILE A 49 -6.13 -52.23 -24.83
CA ILE A 49 -5.35 -51.14 -25.43
C ILE A 49 -5.72 -49.81 -24.75
N GLU A 50 -7.00 -49.57 -24.50
CA GLU A 50 -7.45 -48.35 -23.82
C GLU A 50 -6.86 -48.20 -22.41
N ILE A 51 -6.77 -49.29 -21.63
CA ILE A 51 -6.14 -49.27 -20.30
C ILE A 51 -4.64 -48.98 -20.41
N LEU A 52 -3.95 -49.56 -21.39
CA LEU A 52 -2.52 -49.31 -21.61
C LEU A 52 -2.26 -47.86 -22.04
N GLU A 53 -3.08 -47.32 -22.95
CA GLU A 53 -3.00 -45.94 -23.41
C GLU A 53 -3.32 -44.97 -22.28
N LYS A 54 -4.35 -45.24 -21.47
CA LYS A 54 -4.68 -44.45 -20.27
C LYS A 54 -3.56 -44.45 -19.25
N ARG A 55 -2.87 -45.59 -19.05
CA ARG A 55 -1.70 -45.66 -18.17
C ARG A 55 -0.53 -44.85 -18.73
N LYS A 56 -0.24 -44.98 -20.02
CA LYS A 56 0.83 -44.24 -20.70
C LYS A 56 0.57 -42.73 -20.65
N ASN A 57 -0.64 -42.30 -20.98
CA ASN A 57 -1.04 -40.89 -20.95
C ASN A 57 -0.98 -40.33 -19.52
N ARG A 58 -1.46 -41.07 -18.52
CA ARG A 58 -1.37 -40.63 -17.12
C ARG A 58 0.07 -40.41 -16.65
N ILE A 59 1.01 -41.24 -17.11
CA ILE A 59 2.43 -41.08 -16.77
C ILE A 59 3.01 -39.85 -17.49
N ALA A 60 2.75 -39.71 -18.80
CA ALA A 60 3.22 -38.58 -19.58
C ALA A 60 2.67 -37.24 -19.08
N GLU A 61 1.37 -37.17 -18.81
CA GLU A 61 0.71 -36.00 -18.20
C GLU A 61 1.26 -35.72 -16.79
N GLY A 62 1.58 -36.78 -16.02
CA GLY A 62 2.22 -36.67 -14.72
C GLY A 62 3.58 -35.97 -14.82
N GLU A 63 4.46 -36.46 -15.69
CA GLU A 63 5.79 -35.87 -15.89
C GLU A 63 5.72 -34.43 -16.41
N GLU A 64 4.81 -34.14 -17.36
CA GLU A 64 4.62 -32.78 -17.85
C GLU A 64 4.10 -31.85 -16.75
N LYS A 65 3.15 -32.33 -15.93
CA LYS A 65 2.61 -31.57 -14.81
C LYS A 65 3.68 -31.29 -13.74
N LEU A 66 4.55 -32.26 -13.44
CA LEU A 66 5.68 -32.03 -12.53
C LEU A 66 6.59 -30.92 -13.05
N LYS A 67 7.02 -30.99 -14.33
CA LYS A 67 7.85 -29.94 -14.94
C LYS A 67 7.20 -28.56 -14.91
N ARG A 68 5.89 -28.50 -15.20
CA ARG A 68 5.12 -27.26 -15.14
C ARG A 68 5.05 -26.70 -13.72
N ILE A 69 4.86 -27.56 -12.71
CA ILE A 69 4.84 -27.16 -11.30
C ILE A 69 6.21 -26.63 -10.87
N GLU A 70 7.29 -27.32 -11.21
CA GLU A 70 8.66 -26.86 -10.90
C GLU A 70 8.95 -25.50 -11.54
N THR A 71 8.57 -25.33 -12.81
CA THR A 71 8.75 -24.04 -13.52
C THR A 71 7.92 -22.93 -12.87
N GLN A 72 6.65 -23.20 -12.56
CA GLN A 72 5.76 -22.23 -11.90
C GLN A 72 6.24 -21.89 -10.49
N LEU A 73 6.80 -22.85 -9.76
CA LEU A 73 7.34 -22.62 -8.43
C LEU A 73 8.57 -21.71 -8.51
N ALA A 74 9.51 -22.01 -9.41
CA ALA A 74 10.69 -21.16 -9.63
C ALA A 74 10.30 -19.74 -10.05
N GLU A 75 9.35 -19.60 -10.98
CA GLU A 75 8.85 -18.29 -11.40
C GLU A 75 8.12 -17.56 -10.26
N SER A 76 7.35 -18.27 -9.45
CA SER A 76 6.66 -17.69 -8.29
C SER A 76 7.65 -17.23 -7.22
N GLU A 77 8.71 -18.00 -6.96
CA GLU A 77 9.77 -17.63 -6.04
C GLU A 77 10.52 -16.40 -6.53
N GLU A 78 10.89 -16.34 -7.81
CA GLU A 78 11.53 -15.18 -8.43
C GLU A 78 10.64 -13.93 -8.35
N ARG A 79 9.36 -14.06 -8.72
CA ARG A 79 8.39 -12.96 -8.63
C ARG A 79 8.21 -12.49 -7.19
N THR A 80 8.19 -13.40 -6.22
CA THR A 80 8.05 -13.07 -4.80
C THR A 80 9.30 -12.36 -4.28
N ALA A 81 10.49 -12.85 -4.65
CA ALA A 81 11.75 -12.21 -4.30
C ALA A 81 11.84 -10.78 -4.89
N ALA A 82 11.52 -10.62 -6.17
CA ALA A 82 11.48 -9.32 -6.83
C ALA A 82 10.43 -8.38 -6.22
N ALA A 83 9.24 -8.90 -5.87
CA ALA A 83 8.21 -8.11 -5.20
C ALA A 83 8.65 -7.67 -3.80
N LEU A 84 9.34 -8.53 -3.05
CA LEU A 84 9.88 -8.21 -1.74
C LEU A 84 11.01 -7.17 -1.81
N GLU A 85 11.92 -7.31 -2.78
CA GLU A 85 12.98 -6.34 -3.02
C GLU A 85 12.39 -4.98 -3.39
N LYS A 86 11.42 -4.94 -4.31
CA LYS A 86 10.72 -3.73 -4.68
C LYS A 86 9.98 -3.10 -3.49
N ALA A 87 9.28 -3.89 -2.69
CA ALA A 87 8.59 -3.41 -1.50
C ALA A 87 9.56 -2.83 -0.47
N ASN A 88 10.73 -3.45 -0.28
CA ASN A 88 11.77 -2.92 0.60
C ASN A 88 12.38 -1.62 0.07
N ALA A 89 12.62 -1.52 -1.24
CA ALA A 89 13.11 -0.30 -1.88
C ALA A 89 12.09 0.84 -1.76
N ASP A 90 10.81 0.57 -2.02
CA ASP A 90 9.73 1.54 -1.87
C ASP A 90 9.53 1.96 -0.41
N ALA A 91 9.61 1.03 0.55
CA ALA A 91 9.54 1.33 1.96
C ALA A 91 10.70 2.23 2.41
N LYS A 92 11.93 1.94 1.96
CA LYS A 92 13.10 2.78 2.24
C LYS A 92 12.91 4.19 1.67
N ARG A 93 12.48 4.30 0.41
CA ARG A 93 12.20 5.57 -0.24
C ARG A 93 11.12 6.37 0.52
N LEU A 94 10.03 5.72 0.92
CA LEU A 94 8.96 6.36 1.69
C LEU A 94 9.46 6.87 3.05
N ILE A 95 10.31 6.10 3.73
CA ILE A 95 10.92 6.52 5.00
C ILE A 95 11.84 7.73 4.80
N ASP A 96 12.64 7.73 3.73
CA ASP A 96 13.56 8.82 3.43
C ASP A 96 12.79 10.10 3.04
N GLU A 97 11.76 9.99 2.19
CA GLU A 97 10.83 11.08 1.86
C GLU A 97 10.10 11.62 3.11
N ALA A 98 9.63 10.75 4.00
CA ALA A 98 8.98 11.15 5.24
C ALA A 98 9.93 11.89 6.18
N LYS A 99 11.19 11.46 6.28
CA LYS A 99 12.23 12.14 7.08
C LYS A 99 12.56 13.52 6.51
N GLU A 100 12.72 13.63 5.20
CA GLU A 100 12.98 14.90 4.54
C GLU A 100 11.81 15.87 4.71
N SER A 101 10.59 15.39 4.50
CA SER A 101 9.37 16.18 4.72
C SER A 101 9.22 16.63 6.18
N ALA A 102 9.51 15.74 7.13
CA ALA A 102 9.52 16.09 8.55
C ALA A 102 10.57 17.15 8.88
N ALA A 103 11.80 17.02 8.36
CA ALA A 103 12.85 18.02 8.56
C ALA A 103 12.46 19.38 7.98
N ASN A 104 11.94 19.41 6.76
CA ASN A 104 11.45 20.64 6.12
C ASN A 104 10.30 21.27 6.90
N LEU A 105 9.36 20.47 7.40
CA LEU A 105 8.25 20.95 8.21
C LEU A 105 8.74 21.51 9.56
N THR A 106 9.68 20.84 10.22
CA THR A 106 10.30 21.33 11.45
C THR A 106 11.01 22.66 11.22
N GLU A 107 11.77 22.80 10.14
CA GLU A 107 12.45 24.05 9.79
C GLU A 107 11.43 25.17 9.53
N GLN A 108 10.40 24.92 8.72
CA GLN A 108 9.33 25.89 8.46
C GLN A 108 8.62 26.32 9.75
N LYS A 109 8.29 25.36 10.62
CA LYS A 109 7.63 25.65 11.91
C LYS A 109 8.54 26.41 12.86
N SER A 110 9.84 26.12 12.87
CA SER A 110 10.84 26.86 13.65
C SER A 110 10.93 28.31 13.17
N GLN A 111 11.02 28.53 11.86
CA GLN A 111 11.04 29.87 11.26
C GLN A 111 9.74 30.65 11.54
N GLU A 112 8.58 30.00 11.39
CA GLU A 112 7.28 30.59 11.73
C GLU A 112 7.20 30.97 13.21
N ALA A 113 7.68 30.10 14.11
CA ALA A 113 7.72 30.37 15.54
C ALA A 113 8.65 31.55 15.89
N ILE A 114 9.83 31.63 15.26
CA ILE A 114 10.76 32.75 15.44
C ILE A 114 10.13 34.05 14.93
N ALA A 115 9.52 34.05 13.75
CA ALA A 115 8.85 35.22 13.20
C ALA A 115 7.69 35.69 14.08
N SER A 116 6.89 34.75 14.59
CA SER A 116 5.80 35.03 15.53
C SER A 116 6.34 35.62 16.84
N ALA A 117 7.40 35.04 17.40
CA ALA A 117 8.04 35.54 18.62
C ALA A 117 8.59 36.96 18.43
N GLN A 118 9.24 37.24 17.29
CA GLN A 118 9.72 38.58 16.94
C GLN A 118 8.57 39.59 16.81
N ALA A 119 7.45 39.19 16.18
CA ALA A 119 6.28 40.04 16.06
C ALA A 119 5.64 40.34 17.42
N ILE A 120 5.57 39.34 18.31
CA ILE A 120 5.10 39.52 19.69
C ILE A 120 6.02 40.49 20.44
N LEU A 121 7.34 40.32 20.33
CA LEU A 121 8.31 41.20 21.00
C LEU A 121 8.20 42.64 20.50
N ALA A 122 8.14 42.85 19.19
CA ALA A 122 7.96 44.18 18.60
C ALA A 122 6.67 44.85 19.10
N LYS A 123 5.55 44.10 19.13
CA LYS A 123 4.28 44.59 19.66
C LYS A 123 4.36 44.91 21.15
N ALA A 124 5.08 44.11 21.93
CA ALA A 124 5.29 44.35 23.36
C ALA A 124 6.14 45.60 23.61
N GLU A 125 7.20 45.82 22.81
CA GLU A 125 8.02 47.04 22.89
C GLU A 125 7.22 48.29 22.52
N ASP A 126 6.40 48.23 21.48
CA ASP A 126 5.55 49.35 21.08
C ASP A 126 4.48 49.66 22.13
N ALA A 127 3.86 48.64 22.70
CA ALA A 127 2.93 48.79 23.82
C ALA A 127 3.62 49.41 25.05
N ALA A 128 4.82 48.93 25.41
CA ALA A 128 5.59 49.46 26.54
C ALA A 128 6.00 50.93 26.32
N LYS A 129 6.36 51.32 25.08
CA LYS A 129 6.63 52.72 24.75
C LYS A 129 5.38 53.59 24.89
N ALA A 130 4.23 53.11 24.41
CA ALA A 130 2.96 53.82 24.52
C ALA A 130 2.54 53.98 26.00
N GLU A 131 2.63 52.92 26.79
CA GLU A 131 2.34 52.93 28.23
C GLU A 131 3.27 53.88 28.99
N ARG A 132 4.58 53.87 28.67
CA ARG A 132 5.55 54.82 29.25
C ARG A 132 5.19 56.28 28.92
N ALA A 133 4.77 56.56 27.69
CA ALA A 133 4.35 57.90 27.30
C ALA A 133 3.08 58.34 28.07
N GLN A 134 2.11 57.42 28.24
CA GLN A 134 0.92 57.68 29.06
C GLN A 134 1.27 57.94 30.52
N MET A 135 2.09 57.09 31.15
CA MET A 135 2.55 57.27 32.52
C MET A 135 3.24 58.63 32.72
N VAL A 136 4.12 59.03 31.81
CA VAL A 136 4.80 60.34 31.89
C VAL A 136 3.80 61.51 31.82
N ASN A 137 2.76 61.39 31.00
CA ASN A 137 1.73 62.43 30.91
C ASN A 137 0.88 62.51 32.18
N GLU A 138 0.51 61.36 32.76
CA GLU A 138 -0.19 61.31 34.06
C GLU A 138 0.68 61.90 35.18
N LEU A 139 1.95 61.50 35.26
CA LEU A 139 2.93 62.05 36.21
C LEU A 139 3.05 63.58 36.10
N LYS A 140 3.10 64.13 34.87
CA LYS A 140 3.12 65.58 34.65
C LYS A 140 1.84 66.25 35.14
N ALA A 141 0.68 65.66 34.88
CA ALA A 141 -0.60 66.20 35.33
C ALA A 141 -0.72 66.21 36.86
N ASP A 142 -0.32 65.11 37.51
CA ASP A 142 -0.37 65.00 38.98
C ASP A 142 0.68 65.86 39.66
N PHE A 143 1.88 65.98 39.08
CA PHE A 143 2.89 66.91 39.57
C PHE A 143 2.42 68.37 39.45
N GLY A 144 1.76 68.73 38.33
CA GLY A 144 1.17 70.05 38.15
C GLY A 144 0.12 70.38 39.21
N LYS A 145 -0.77 69.43 39.54
CA LYS A 145 -1.74 69.57 40.64
C LYS A 145 -1.05 69.75 41.98
N LEU A 146 -0.01 68.96 42.27
CA LEU A 146 0.73 69.03 43.53
C LEU A 146 1.46 70.37 43.71
N VAL A 147 2.14 70.86 42.67
CA VAL A 147 2.82 72.17 42.68
C VAL A 147 1.80 73.29 42.84
N ALA A 148 0.67 73.26 42.12
CA ALA A 148 -0.38 74.26 42.27
C ALA A 148 -0.97 74.27 43.69
N ALA A 149 -1.26 73.10 44.25
CA ALA A 149 -1.78 72.97 45.62
C ALA A 149 -0.78 73.45 46.68
N THR A 150 0.52 73.12 46.51
CA THR A 150 1.59 73.57 47.41
C THR A 150 1.77 75.08 47.33
N THR A 151 1.78 75.63 46.12
CA THR A 151 1.89 77.09 45.90
C THR A 151 0.71 77.82 46.52
N ALA A 152 -0.52 77.35 46.30
CA ALA A 152 -1.71 77.92 46.94
C ALA A 152 -1.63 77.89 48.48
N SER A 153 -1.12 76.79 49.05
CA SER A 153 -0.93 76.66 50.51
C SER A 153 0.13 77.62 51.06
N VAL A 154 1.25 77.80 50.36
CA VAL A 154 2.34 78.71 50.79
C VAL A 154 1.93 80.16 50.59
N THR A 155 1.39 80.53 49.43
CA THR A 155 0.89 81.89 49.17
C THR A 155 -0.19 82.28 50.17
N GLY A 156 -1.14 81.38 50.47
CA GLY A 156 -2.17 81.62 51.48
C GLY A 156 -1.62 81.84 52.90
N LYS A 157 -0.45 81.29 53.23
CA LYS A 157 0.22 81.48 54.53
C LYS A 157 1.12 82.71 54.60
N VAL A 158 1.59 83.22 53.47
CA VAL A 158 2.55 84.34 53.39
C VAL A 158 1.88 85.67 52.99
N LEU A 159 0.61 85.66 52.58
CA LEU A 159 -0.10 86.85 52.12
C LEU A 159 -0.43 87.85 53.26
N THR A 160 0.07 89.07 53.14
CA THR A 160 -0.23 90.19 54.05
C THR A 160 -1.59 90.82 53.73
N GLU A 161 -2.17 91.59 54.66
CA GLU A 161 -3.47 92.26 54.43
C GLU A 161 -3.44 93.26 53.26
N GLU A 162 -2.29 93.89 52.99
CA GLU A 162 -2.11 94.78 51.84
C GLU A 162 -2.13 94.03 50.50
N ASP A 163 -1.49 92.85 50.43
CA ASP A 163 -1.48 92.03 49.22
C ASP A 163 -2.87 91.50 48.88
N LYS A 164 -3.68 91.13 49.89
CA LYS A 164 -5.08 90.71 49.69
C LYS A 164 -5.93 91.83 49.08
N LYS A 165 -5.73 93.06 49.54
CA LYS A 165 -6.47 94.22 49.05
C LYS A 165 -6.10 94.53 47.60
N ARG A 166 -4.80 94.54 47.27
CA ARG A 166 -4.29 94.77 45.92
C ARG A 166 -4.79 93.71 44.92
N ILE A 167 -4.78 92.43 45.28
CA ILE A 167 -5.27 91.34 44.41
C ILE A 167 -6.78 91.47 44.16
N ASN A 168 -7.57 91.87 45.17
CA ASN A 168 -9.01 92.10 44.98
C ASN A 168 -9.29 93.27 44.02
N ASP A 169 -8.56 94.37 44.17
CA ASP A 169 -8.71 95.54 43.30
C ASP A 169 -8.31 95.21 41.85
N GLU A 170 -7.23 94.44 41.64
CA GLU A 170 -6.82 93.94 40.31
C GLU A 170 -7.83 92.94 39.71
N ALA A 171 -8.37 92.03 40.51
CA ALA A 171 -9.37 91.05 40.04
C ALA A 171 -10.66 91.74 39.58
N VAL A 172 -11.14 92.74 40.33
CA VAL A 172 -12.32 93.54 39.94
C VAL A 172 -12.06 94.33 38.66
N ALA A 173 -10.85 94.87 38.48
CA ALA A 173 -10.48 95.57 37.26
C ALA A 173 -10.43 94.65 36.02
N SER A 174 -9.99 93.40 36.17
CA SER A 174 -9.91 92.42 35.07
C SER A 174 -11.26 91.84 34.60
N VAL A 175 -12.32 91.99 35.41
CA VAL A 175 -13.68 91.52 35.08
C VAL A 175 -14.56 92.64 34.49
N GLN A 176 -14.15 93.89 34.65
CA GLN A 176 -14.87 95.08 34.15
C GLN A 176 -14.31 95.66 32.84
N GLY A 177 -13.24 95.07 32.27
CA GLY A 177 -12.71 95.36 30.93
C GLY A 177 -12.94 94.21 29.97
#